data_AF-A0A3M1RW71-F1
#
_entry.id   AF-A0A3M1RW71-F1
#
_cell.length_a   1.000
_cell.length_b   1.000
_cell.length_c   1.000
_cell.angle_alpha   90.00
_cell.angle_beta   90.00
_cell.angle_gamma   90.00
#
_symmetry.space_group_name_H-M   'P 1'
#
loop_
_entity.id
_entity.type
_entity.pdbx_description
1 polymer ?
#
loop_
_entity_poly.entity_id
_entity_poly.type
_entity_poly.pdbx_seq_one_letter_code
_entity_poly.pdbx_strand_id
1 'polypeptide(L)'
;VRHTAKPILQIKPCVLAAADTPDEGLPVTGFLRWRSPDEKYIARLSLPAAASDEDVLPVEFLTADEREPASDLAGSTVALSGIAATVDEAATATFPVGKVREALRHDDDALVLQVGDPPVEWIPTE
;
A
#
# COMPACT_ATOMS: atom_id res chain seq x y z
N VAL A 1 -48.48 -2.93 -4.71
CA VAL A 1 -48.61 -1.47 -4.87
C VAL A 1 -47.27 -0.83 -4.50
N ARG A 2 -46.80 0.06 -5.37
CA ARG A 2 -45.62 0.93 -5.20
C ARG A 2 -45.76 1.86 -3.97
N HIS A 3 -44.65 2.50 -3.62
CA HIS A 3 -44.47 3.82 -2.97
C HIS A 3 -43.60 3.72 -1.71
N THR A 4 -42.68 4.62 -1.36
CA THR A 4 -41.91 5.69 -1.99
C THR A 4 -40.97 6.18 -0.87
N ALA A 5 -39.74 6.54 -1.20
CA ALA A 5 -38.70 7.04 -0.30
C ALA A 5 -39.10 8.25 0.57
N LYS A 6 -38.37 8.46 1.68
CA LYS A 6 -37.58 9.69 1.90
C LYS A 6 -36.52 9.51 3.00
N PRO A 7 -35.24 9.88 2.72
CA PRO A 7 -34.16 9.91 3.70
C PRO A 7 -34.06 11.29 4.34
N ILE A 8 -33.87 11.38 5.65
CA ILE A 8 -33.40 12.62 6.31
C ILE A 8 -32.56 12.23 7.52
N LEU A 9 -31.26 12.15 7.36
CA LEU A 9 -30.35 12.33 8.49
C LEU A 9 -29.45 13.53 8.17
N GLN A 10 -29.92 14.70 8.59
CA GLN A 10 -29.12 15.91 8.67
C GLN A 10 -27.99 15.69 9.66
N ILE A 11 -26.75 15.61 9.18
CA ILE A 11 -25.57 15.71 10.03
C ILE A 11 -24.97 17.08 9.77
N LYS A 12 -25.00 17.93 10.81
CA LYS A 12 -24.40 19.27 10.81
C LYS A 12 -22.90 19.15 10.49
N PRO A 13 -22.33 20.03 9.66
CA PRO A 13 -20.89 20.15 9.57
C PRO A 13 -20.40 20.81 10.86
N CYS A 14 -19.81 20.02 11.76
CA CYS A 14 -18.95 20.56 12.79
C CYS A 14 -17.61 20.84 12.11
N VAL A 15 -17.35 22.12 11.82
CA VAL A 15 -16.05 22.59 11.34
C VAL A 15 -15.07 22.45 12.50
N LEU A 16 -14.32 21.34 12.52
CA LEU A 16 -13.03 21.31 13.19
C LEU A 16 -12.02 21.88 12.20
N ALA A 17 -11.56 23.10 12.49
CA ALA A 17 -10.38 23.65 11.88
C ALA A 17 -9.18 22.80 12.31
N ALA A 18 -8.72 21.92 11.44
CA ALA A 18 -7.37 21.37 11.50
C ALA A 18 -6.48 22.27 10.65
N ALA A 19 -5.48 22.83 11.31
CA ALA A 19 -4.47 23.66 10.70
C ALA A 19 -3.54 22.83 9.79
N ASP A 20 -3.21 23.42 8.64
CA ASP A 20 -1.88 23.41 8.01
C ASP A 20 -1.24 22.04 7.67
N THR A 21 -1.64 21.45 6.53
CA THR A 21 -0.74 21.06 5.41
C THR A 21 -1.58 20.47 4.26
N PRO A 22 -1.38 20.87 2.99
CA PRO A 22 -1.94 20.14 1.86
C PRO A 22 -1.05 18.93 1.56
N ASP A 23 -1.28 17.83 2.27
CA ASP A 23 -0.95 16.51 1.75
C ASP A 23 -2.27 15.93 1.20
N GLU A 24 -2.60 16.31 -0.03
CA GLU A 24 -3.72 15.73 -0.79
C GLU A 24 -3.33 14.32 -1.25
N GLY A 25 -3.01 13.45 -0.28
CA GLY A 25 -2.95 12.02 -0.48
C GLY A 25 -4.32 11.54 -0.96
N LEU A 26 -4.34 10.85 -2.10
CA LEU A 26 -5.56 10.23 -2.61
C LEU A 26 -6.19 9.37 -1.51
N PRO A 27 -7.51 9.39 -1.32
CA PRO A 27 -8.15 8.60 -0.26
C PRO A 27 -7.80 7.13 -0.45
N VAL A 28 -7.19 6.50 0.57
CA VAL A 28 -6.79 5.09 0.52
C VAL A 28 -8.02 4.19 0.70
N THR A 29 -8.22 3.22 -0.20
CA THR A 29 -9.37 2.30 -0.16
C THR A 29 -9.05 0.96 0.49
N GLY A 30 -7.77 0.63 0.65
CA GLY A 30 -7.35 -0.60 1.30
C GLY A 30 -5.85 -0.69 1.47
N PHE A 31 -5.44 -1.71 2.21
CA PHE A 31 -4.04 -2.05 2.40
C PHE A 31 -3.84 -3.52 2.07
N LEU A 32 -2.72 -3.84 1.43
CA LEU A 32 -2.21 -5.20 1.37
C LEU A 32 -1.00 -5.29 2.29
N ARG A 33 -0.88 -6.45 2.95
CA ARG A 33 0.16 -6.67 3.95
C ARG A 33 0.89 -7.97 3.66
N TRP A 34 2.18 -7.96 3.94
CA TRP A 34 3.00 -9.17 3.95
C TRP A 34 3.87 -9.18 5.20
N ARG A 35 4.19 -10.37 5.68
CA ARG A 35 5.12 -10.60 6.79
C ARG A 35 6.36 -11.31 6.28
N SER A 36 7.53 -10.87 6.74
CA SER A 36 8.79 -11.56 6.46
C SER A 36 8.77 -12.98 7.07
N PRO A 37 9.46 -13.97 6.49
CA PRO A 37 9.41 -15.35 6.98
C PRO A 37 10.00 -15.55 8.38
N ASP A 38 10.87 -14.63 8.81
CA ASP A 38 11.45 -14.59 10.17
C ASP A 38 10.60 -13.73 11.13
N GLU A 39 9.43 -13.27 10.68
CA GLU A 39 8.43 -12.51 11.44
C GLU A 39 8.89 -11.15 12.01
N LYS A 40 10.11 -10.70 11.66
CA LYS A 40 10.68 -9.43 12.12
C LYS A 40 10.10 -8.19 11.46
N TYR A 41 9.53 -8.33 10.26
CA TYR A 41 9.15 -7.21 9.43
C TYR A 41 7.77 -7.39 8.81
N ILE A 42 7.09 -6.27 8.60
CA ILE A 42 5.82 -6.16 7.88
C ILE A 42 6.03 -5.22 6.69
N ALA A 43 5.50 -5.60 5.54
CA ALA A 43 5.40 -4.73 4.38
C ALA A 43 3.95 -4.33 4.20
N ARG A 44 3.69 -3.06 3.94
CA ARG A 44 2.35 -2.50 3.72
C ARG A 44 2.31 -1.77 2.40
N LEU A 45 1.41 -2.18 1.52
CA LEU A 45 1.07 -1.47 0.30
C LEU A 45 -0.23 -0.71 0.51
N SER A 46 -0.18 0.61 0.33
CA SER A 46 -1.36 1.47 0.38
C SER A 46 -2.00 1.55 -1.02
N LEU A 47 -3.27 1.14 -1.13
CA LEU A 47 -4.01 1.19 -2.39
C LEU A 47 -4.90 2.45 -2.44
N PRO A 48 -4.57 3.44 -3.29
CA PRO A 48 -5.41 4.63 -3.44
C PRO A 48 -6.74 4.29 -4.13
N ALA A 49 -7.80 5.05 -3.81
CA ALA A 49 -9.13 4.90 -4.41
C ALA A 49 -9.13 5.05 -5.94
N ALA A 50 -8.25 5.92 -6.42
CA ALA A 50 -8.01 6.17 -7.82
C ALA A 50 -6.52 6.38 -8.00
N ALA A 51 -5.92 5.68 -8.95
CA ALA A 51 -4.57 5.91 -9.43
C ALA A 51 -4.57 5.86 -10.96
N SER A 52 -3.84 6.77 -11.56
CA SER A 52 -3.48 6.81 -12.97
C SER A 52 -2.31 5.86 -13.22
N ASP A 53 -2.06 5.53 -14.49
CA ASP A 53 -0.94 4.66 -14.86
C ASP A 53 0.44 5.29 -14.59
N GLU A 54 0.48 6.62 -14.53
CA GLU A 54 1.66 7.45 -14.25
C GLU A 54 1.97 7.58 -12.76
N ASP A 55 1.03 7.19 -11.89
CA ASP A 55 1.21 7.23 -10.44
C ASP A 55 2.12 6.09 -9.94
N VAL A 56 2.55 6.21 -8.69
CA VAL A 56 3.36 5.20 -7.99
C VAL A 56 2.62 4.64 -6.78
N LEU A 57 2.85 3.36 -6.50
CA LEU A 57 2.38 2.68 -5.31
C LEU A 57 3.56 2.50 -4.34
N PRO A 58 3.51 3.10 -3.14
CA PRO A 58 4.51 2.88 -2.11
C PRO A 58 4.24 1.58 -1.35
N VAL A 59 5.28 0.75 -1.21
CA VAL A 59 5.36 -0.33 -0.23
C VAL A 59 6.25 0.15 0.91
N GLU A 60 5.65 0.31 2.08
CA GLU A 60 6.35 0.67 3.32
C GLU A 60 6.82 -0.60 4.04
N PHE A 61 8.04 -0.60 4.54
CA PHE A 61 8.61 -1.68 5.35
C PHE A 61 8.73 -1.22 6.80
N LEU A 62 8.15 -2.00 7.70
CA LEU A 62 8.02 -1.70 9.11
C LEU A 62 8.56 -2.87 9.96
N THR A 63 8.86 -2.59 11.21
CA THR A 63 9.10 -3.64 12.22
C THR A 63 7.82 -4.45 12.46
N ALA A 64 7.96 -5.63 13.08
CA ALA A 64 6.85 -6.55 13.35
C ALA A 64 5.65 -5.92 14.10
N ASP A 65 5.92 -4.93 14.98
CA ASP A 65 4.90 -4.21 15.75
C ASP A 65 4.31 -3.00 14.97
N GLU A 66 4.76 -2.79 13.72
CA GLU A 66 4.32 -1.74 12.79
C GLU A 66 4.57 -0.30 13.26
N ARG A 67 5.41 -0.11 14.29
CA ARG A 67 5.66 1.21 14.91
C ARG A 67 6.79 1.99 14.27
N GLU A 68 7.78 1.29 13.73
CA GLU A 68 9.02 1.88 13.27
C GLU A 68 9.33 1.42 11.84
N PRO A 69 9.93 2.28 11.00
CA PRO A 69 10.43 1.87 9.70
C PRO A 69 11.51 0.81 9.85
N ALA A 70 11.51 -0.19 8.97
CA ALA A 70 12.53 -1.22 8.91
C ALA A 70 13.79 -0.68 8.21
N SER A 71 14.44 0.33 8.81
CA SER A 71 15.61 1.01 8.23
C SER A 71 16.79 0.07 7.91
N ASP A 72 16.85 -1.10 8.56
CA ASP A 72 17.83 -2.16 8.26
C ASP A 72 17.69 -2.73 6.83
N LEU A 73 16.49 -2.61 6.23
CA LEU A 73 16.22 -3.03 4.86
C LEU A 73 16.64 -1.97 3.82
N ALA A 74 17.03 -0.75 4.21
CA ALA A 74 17.43 0.29 3.28
C ALA A 74 18.58 -0.18 2.37
N GLY A 75 18.46 0.08 1.06
CA GLY A 75 19.37 -0.40 0.03
C GLY A 75 19.11 -1.84 -0.44
N SER A 76 18.20 -2.58 0.20
CA SER A 76 17.82 -3.92 -0.26
C SER A 76 17.02 -3.85 -1.56
N THR A 77 17.24 -4.82 -2.45
CA THR A 77 16.37 -5.03 -3.60
C THR A 77 15.08 -5.70 -3.17
N VAL A 78 13.96 -5.24 -3.71
CA VAL A 78 12.62 -5.81 -3.55
C VAL A 78 12.00 -6.02 -4.93
N ALA A 79 11.19 -7.05 -5.10
CA ALA A 79 10.34 -7.22 -6.26
C ALA A 79 8.87 -7.35 -5.86
N LEU A 80 7.99 -6.62 -6.56
CA LEU A 80 6.54 -6.74 -6.45
C LEU A 80 6.00 -7.34 -7.76
N SER A 81 5.53 -8.58 -7.73
CA SER A 81 5.16 -9.39 -8.90
C SER A 81 6.18 -9.27 -10.05
N GLY A 82 7.47 -9.41 -9.70
CA GLY A 82 8.60 -9.36 -10.63
C GLY A 82 9.07 -7.96 -11.02
N ILE A 83 8.39 -6.90 -10.59
CA ILE A 83 8.83 -5.52 -10.81
C ILE A 83 9.85 -5.18 -9.72
N ALA A 84 11.11 -5.01 -10.09
CA ALA A 84 12.17 -4.69 -9.14
C ALA A 84 12.15 -3.21 -8.73
N ALA A 85 12.42 -2.97 -7.44
CA ALA A 85 12.69 -1.66 -6.86
C ALA A 85 13.75 -1.81 -5.75
N THR A 86 14.19 -0.67 -5.22
CA THR A 86 15.13 -0.63 -4.09
C THR A 86 14.46 0.06 -2.92
N VAL A 87 14.67 -0.46 -1.72
CA VAL A 87 14.19 0.16 -0.48
C VAL A 87 15.04 1.41 -0.21
N ASP A 88 14.40 2.57 -0.07
CA ASP A 88 15.05 3.83 0.25
C ASP A 88 15.29 4.01 1.77
N GLU A 89 15.90 5.14 2.15
CA GLU A 89 16.26 5.43 3.55
C GLU A 89 15.05 5.57 4.50
N ALA A 90 13.86 5.85 3.97
CA ALA A 90 12.59 5.88 4.70
C ALA A 90 11.93 4.48 4.78
N ALA A 91 12.68 3.41 4.47
CA ALA A 91 12.20 2.04 4.42
C ALA A 91 10.98 1.90 3.50
N THR A 92 11.00 2.58 2.35
CA THR A 92 9.93 2.52 1.34
C THR A 92 10.48 2.05 0.00
N ALA A 93 9.68 1.35 -0.78
CA ALA A 93 9.95 1.07 -2.19
C ALA A 93 8.75 1.48 -3.04
N THR A 94 9.01 2.18 -4.14
CA THR A 94 7.95 2.69 -5.01
C THR A 94 7.86 1.89 -6.29
N PHE A 95 6.63 1.53 -6.68
CA PHE A 95 6.35 0.75 -7.88
C PHE A 95 5.39 1.51 -8.80
N PRO A 96 5.68 1.64 -10.10
CA PRO A 96 4.80 2.33 -11.02
C PRO A 96 3.48 1.57 -11.20
N VAL A 97 2.34 2.25 -11.02
CA VAL A 97 0.99 1.67 -11.08
C VAL A 97 0.76 0.95 -12.40
N GLY A 98 1.14 1.54 -13.52
CA GLY A 98 0.98 0.93 -14.83
C GLY A 98 1.68 -0.43 -14.98
N LYS A 99 2.87 -0.58 -14.38
CA LYS A 99 3.58 -1.86 -14.37
C LYS A 99 2.92 -2.89 -13.47
N VAL A 100 2.47 -2.47 -12.29
CA VAL A 100 1.77 -3.37 -11.36
C VAL A 100 0.46 -3.86 -11.98
N ARG A 101 -0.31 -2.97 -12.62
CA ARG A 101 -1.52 -3.33 -13.38
C ARG A 101 -1.22 -4.27 -14.55
N GLU A 102 -0.12 -4.03 -15.26
CA GLU A 102 0.32 -4.90 -16.35
C GLU A 102 0.66 -6.32 -15.84
N ALA A 103 1.30 -6.41 -14.68
CA ALA A 103 1.63 -7.68 -14.03
C ALA A 103 0.38 -8.42 -13.52
N LEU A 104 -0.64 -7.68 -13.08
CA LEU A 104 -1.91 -8.22 -12.57
C LEU A 104 -3.01 -8.33 -13.65
N ARG A 105 -2.65 -8.43 -14.94
CA ARG A 105 -3.63 -8.46 -16.04
C ARG A 105 -4.55 -9.68 -16.04
N HIS A 106 -4.20 -10.74 -15.31
CA HIS A 106 -5.04 -11.92 -15.16
C HIS A 106 -5.67 -11.92 -13.77
N ASP A 107 -6.99 -12.19 -13.69
CA ASP A 107 -7.76 -12.20 -12.44
C ASP A 107 -7.22 -13.18 -11.37
N ASP A 108 -6.41 -14.16 -11.76
CA ASP A 108 -5.79 -15.14 -10.87
C ASP A 108 -4.35 -14.79 -10.42
N ASP A 109 -3.76 -13.69 -10.90
CA ASP A 109 -2.40 -13.30 -10.51
C ASP A 109 -2.41 -12.67 -9.10
N ALA A 110 -1.81 -13.39 -8.15
CA ALA A 110 -1.59 -12.88 -6.80
C ALA A 110 -0.44 -11.86 -6.79
N LEU A 111 -0.58 -10.82 -5.98
CA LEU A 111 0.50 -9.86 -5.76
C LEU A 111 1.56 -10.46 -4.83
N VAL A 112 2.72 -10.80 -5.40
CA VAL A 112 3.82 -11.47 -4.68
C VAL A 112 4.89 -10.44 -4.33
N LEU A 113 5.33 -10.43 -3.06
CA LEU A 113 6.41 -9.58 -2.60
C LEU A 113 7.65 -10.44 -2.30
N GLN A 114 8.81 -10.05 -2.86
CA GLN A 114 10.10 -10.68 -2.61
C GLN A 114 11.12 -9.65 -2.16
N VAL A 115 11.93 -9.94 -1.15
CA VAL A 115 12.92 -9.00 -0.61
C VAL A 115 14.29 -9.68 -0.45
N GLY A 116 15.35 -8.94 -0.73
CA GLY A 116 16.74 -9.34 -0.52
C GLY A 116 17.42 -9.96 -1.75
N ASP A 117 18.69 -10.33 -1.56
CA ASP A 117 19.50 -11.12 -2.48
C ASP A 117 20.18 -12.26 -1.68
N PRO A 118 19.79 -13.53 -1.89
CA PRO A 118 18.78 -14.01 -2.84
C PRO A 118 17.36 -13.55 -2.48
N PRO A 119 16.44 -13.44 -3.46
CA PRO A 119 15.08 -12.97 -3.22
C PRO A 119 14.30 -13.98 -2.37
N VAL A 120 13.73 -13.49 -1.27
CA VAL A 120 12.89 -14.28 -0.38
C VAL A 120 11.45 -13.79 -0.46
N GLU A 121 10.52 -14.70 -0.76
CA GLU A 121 9.08 -14.39 -0.79
C GLU A 121 8.54 -14.12 0.62
N TRP A 122 7.79 -13.03 0.76
CA TRP A 122 7.09 -12.68 2.00
C TRP A 122 5.65 -13.20 1.98
N ILE A 123 5.14 -13.53 3.15
CA ILE A 123 3.87 -14.22 3.32
C ILE A 123 2.75 -13.18 3.35
N PRO A 124 1.75 -13.21 2.45
CA PRO A 124 0.62 -12.29 2.50
C PRO A 124 -0.20 -12.50 3.78
N THR A 125 -0.67 -11.40 4.38
CA THR A 125 -1.47 -11.41 5.62
C THR A 125 -2.74 -10.58 5.45
N GLU A 126 -3.79 -10.96 6.18
CA GLU A 126 -5.08 -10.26 6.23
C GLU A 126 -5.01 -8.88 6.93
#